data_AF-A0A6G3PGP0-F1
#
_entry.id   AF-A0A6G3PGP0-F1
#
_cell.length_a   1.000
_cell.length_b   1.000
_cell.length_c   1.000
_cell.angle_alpha   90.00
_cell.angle_beta   90.00
_cell.angle_gamma   90.00
#
_symmetry.space_group_name_H-M   'P 1'
#
loop_
_entity.id
_entity.type
_entity.pdbx_description
1 polymer ?
#
loop_
_entity_poly.entity_id
_entity_poly.type
_entity_poly.pdbx_seq_one_letter_code
_entity_poly.pdbx_strand_id
1 'polypeptide(L)'
;PLLRQRRAVADQAGLRAPQRRANLSGALGVTAGGRALLRQRPSGQGPLHHRRVILVDDLLTTGSTLAEAARALREAAVGVREPSAREVCRAAVVAASPSAFEINRN
;
A
#
# COMPACT_ATOMS: atom_id res chain seq x y z
N PRO A 1 8.98 0.76 7.97
CA PRO A 1 7.88 0.31 7.07
C PRO A 1 6.76 1.37 6.98
N LEU A 2 6.09 1.48 5.82
CA LEU A 2 5.02 2.47 5.59
C LEU A 2 3.71 2.08 6.31
N LEU A 3 3.32 0.81 6.20
CA LEU A 3 2.12 0.23 6.82
C LEU A 3 2.52 -0.70 7.98
N ARG A 4 1.60 -0.88 8.93
CA ARG A 4 1.66 -1.87 10.00
C ARG A 4 0.31 -2.53 10.20
N GLN A 5 0.31 -3.77 10.71
CA GLN A 5 -0.89 -4.36 11.28
C GLN A 5 -1.28 -3.65 12.58
N ARG A 6 -2.57 -3.39 12.75
CA ARG A 6 -3.16 -2.72 13.92
C ARG A 6 -3.80 -3.69 14.91
N ARG A 7 -4.12 -4.89 14.44
CA ARG A 7 -4.74 -5.98 15.18
C ARG A 7 -4.35 -7.31 14.55
N ALA A 8 -4.52 -8.38 15.31
CA ALA A 8 -4.47 -9.73 14.75
C ALA A 8 -5.55 -9.91 13.67
N VAL A 9 -5.22 -10.71 12.67
CA VAL A 9 -6.12 -11.18 11.61
C VAL A 9 -6.18 -12.69 11.67
N ALA A 10 -7.32 -13.28 11.34
CA ALA A 10 -7.44 -14.72 11.21
C ALA A 10 -6.59 -15.22 10.02
N ASP A 11 -6.19 -16.48 10.07
CA ASP A 11 -5.61 -17.15 8.91
C ASP A 11 -6.57 -17.02 7.70
N GLN A 12 -6.00 -16.74 6.53
CA GLN A 12 -6.76 -16.57 5.30
C GLN A 12 -7.11 -17.90 4.62
N ALA A 13 -6.52 -19.01 5.06
CA ALA A 13 -6.89 -20.35 4.64
C ALA A 13 -8.39 -20.60 4.87
N GLY A 14 -9.08 -21.12 3.86
CA GLY A 14 -10.51 -21.45 3.93
C GLY A 14 -11.48 -20.26 3.90
N LEU A 15 -11.02 -19.00 4.00
CA LEU A 15 -11.90 -17.83 3.93
C LEU A 15 -12.36 -17.55 2.50
N ARG A 16 -13.67 -17.30 2.32
CA ARG A 16 -14.25 -16.79 1.07
C ARG A 16 -13.99 -15.29 0.90
N ALA A 17 -14.22 -14.76 -0.30
CA ALA A 17 -13.91 -13.36 -0.61
C ALA A 17 -14.55 -12.32 0.35
N PRO A 18 -15.85 -12.43 0.75
CA PRO A 18 -16.42 -11.50 1.72
C PRO A 18 -15.76 -11.61 3.10
N GLN A 19 -15.43 -12.82 3.53
CA GLN A 19 -14.77 -13.09 4.81
C GLN A 19 -13.35 -12.55 4.82
N ARG A 20 -12.60 -12.68 3.72
CA ARG A 20 -11.26 -12.07 3.58
C ARG A 20 -11.31 -10.56 3.71
N ARG A 21 -12.29 -9.91 3.08
CA ARG A 21 -12.48 -8.46 3.19
C ARG A 21 -12.81 -8.04 4.61
N ALA A 22 -13.73 -8.75 5.28
CA ALA A 22 -14.07 -8.47 6.68
C ALA A 22 -12.87 -8.70 7.61
N ASN A 23 -12.14 -9.80 7.42
CA ASN A 23 -10.95 -10.14 8.20
C ASN A 23 -9.86 -9.06 8.10
N LEU A 24 -9.68 -8.45 6.92
CA LEU A 24 -8.68 -7.41 6.69
C LEU A 24 -9.18 -5.99 6.95
N SER A 25 -10.48 -5.72 6.97
CA SER A 25 -11.01 -4.37 7.14
C SER A 25 -10.49 -3.72 8.43
N GLY A 26 -9.85 -2.57 8.30
CA GLY A 26 -9.26 -1.84 9.44
C GLY A 26 -7.99 -2.47 10.03
N ALA A 27 -7.52 -3.59 9.48
CA ALA A 27 -6.35 -4.30 9.99
C ALA A 27 -5.04 -3.55 9.70
N LEU A 28 -4.98 -2.68 8.68
CA LEU A 28 -3.78 -1.92 8.34
C LEU A 28 -3.87 -0.45 8.76
N GLY A 29 -2.71 0.12 9.09
CA GLY A 29 -2.55 1.54 9.37
C GLY A 29 -1.18 2.05 9.00
N VAL A 30 -1.09 3.32 8.64
CA VAL A 30 0.20 3.98 8.35
C VAL A 30 0.98 4.24 9.65
N THR A 31 2.27 3.92 9.64
CA THR A 31 3.21 4.20 10.75
C THR A 31 3.42 5.70 10.97
N ALA A 32 3.95 6.10 12.12
CA ALA A 32 4.28 7.51 12.37
C ALA A 32 5.27 8.06 11.34
N GLY A 33 6.34 7.31 11.04
CA GLY A 33 7.30 7.65 9.99
C GLY A 33 6.68 7.69 8.59
N GLY A 34 5.78 6.75 8.28
CA GLY A 34 5.01 6.76 7.04
C GLY A 34 4.13 8.00 6.88
N ARG A 35 3.48 8.45 7.97
CA ARG A 35 2.71 9.69 7.98
C ARG A 35 3.59 10.92 7.79
N ALA A 36 4.81 10.93 8.33
CA ALA A 36 5.76 12.01 8.11
C ALA A 36 6.19 12.09 6.63
N LEU A 37 6.54 10.95 6.03
CA LEU A 37 6.89 10.84 4.61
C LEU A 37 5.73 11.30 3.72
N LEU A 38 4.50 10.88 4.02
CA LEU A 38 3.31 11.33 3.31
C LEU A 38 2.95 12.81 3.56
N ARG A 39 3.60 13.52 4.49
CA ARG A 39 3.36 14.96 4.75
C ARG A 39 4.49 15.87 4.25
N GLN A 40 5.67 15.33 3.96
CA GLN A 40 6.80 16.10 3.41
C GLN A 40 6.44 16.72 2.05
N ARG A 41 6.34 18.05 1.99
CA ARG A 41 6.10 18.75 0.70
C ARG A 41 7.24 18.42 -0.26
N PRO A 42 6.98 18.22 -1.56
CA PRO A 42 8.05 18.19 -2.54
C PRO A 42 8.71 19.58 -2.53
N SER A 43 9.81 19.74 -1.79
CA SER A 43 10.74 20.83 -2.01
C SER A 43 11.40 20.57 -3.38
N GLY A 44 11.53 21.62 -4.19
CA GLY A 44 11.87 21.58 -5.62
C GLY A 44 12.93 20.55 -6.07
N GLN A 45 12.81 20.15 -7.34
CA GLN A 45 13.77 19.41 -8.18
C GLN A 45 14.41 18.14 -7.57
N GLY A 46 13.81 17.55 -6.53
CA GLY A 46 14.15 16.20 -6.06
C GLY A 46 13.43 15.08 -6.84
N PRO A 47 13.92 13.83 -6.78
CA PRO A 47 13.33 12.68 -7.49
C PRO A 47 11.88 12.35 -7.09
N LEU A 48 11.34 12.99 -6.04
CA LEU A 48 9.98 12.82 -5.53
C LEU A 48 9.09 14.05 -5.78
N HIS A 49 9.23 14.66 -6.96
CA HIS A 49 8.43 15.79 -7.46
C HIS A 49 6.93 15.45 -7.60
N HIS A 50 6.55 14.18 -7.51
CA HIS A 50 5.16 13.71 -7.45
C HIS A 50 4.95 12.75 -6.28
N ARG A 51 3.95 13.01 -5.43
CA ARG A 51 3.49 12.04 -4.43
C ARG A 51 2.60 10.99 -5.08
N ARG A 52 3.22 10.05 -5.80
CA ARG A 52 2.55 8.85 -6.30
C ARG A 52 2.95 7.66 -5.44
N VAL A 53 1.98 7.05 -4.78
CA VAL A 53 2.14 5.80 -4.05
C VAL A 53 1.63 4.67 -4.93
N ILE A 54 2.50 3.68 -5.17
CA ILE A 54 2.15 2.45 -5.86
C ILE A 54 2.19 1.33 -4.83
N LEU A 55 1.05 0.71 -4.57
CA LEU A 55 0.97 -0.53 -3.82
C LEU A 55 1.38 -1.67 -4.74
N VAL A 56 2.35 -2.46 -4.32
CA VAL A 56 2.84 -3.63 -5.06
C VAL A 56 2.59 -4.86 -4.22
N ASP A 57 2.01 -5.88 -4.83
CA ASP A 57 1.80 -7.20 -4.25
C ASP A 57 2.28 -8.26 -5.26
N ASP A 58 2.72 -9.41 -4.77
CA ASP A 58 3.13 -10.54 -5.62
C ASP A 58 1.93 -11.41 -6.00
N LEU A 59 0.92 -11.48 -5.13
CA LEU A 59 -0.24 -12.33 -5.30
C LEU A 59 -1.55 -11.55 -5.14
N LEU A 60 -2.38 -11.61 -6.17
CA LEU A 60 -3.73 -11.08 -6.14
C LEU A 60 -4.77 -12.20 -6.20
N THR A 61 -5.47 -12.41 -5.08
CA THR A 61 -6.62 -13.33 -5.03
C THR A 61 -7.94 -12.58 -5.07
N THR A 62 -8.24 -11.81 -4.03
CA THR A 62 -9.49 -11.04 -3.88
C THR A 62 -9.27 -9.53 -3.86
N GLY A 63 -8.00 -9.10 -3.89
CA GLY A 63 -7.63 -7.70 -3.70
C GLY A 63 -7.88 -7.15 -2.30
N SER A 64 -8.29 -7.97 -1.34
CA SER A 64 -8.63 -7.49 0.01
C SER A 64 -7.44 -6.82 0.71
N THR A 65 -6.22 -7.33 0.54
CA THR A 65 -4.99 -6.75 1.10
C THR A 65 -4.69 -5.37 0.50
N LEU A 66 -4.66 -5.28 -0.83
CA LEU A 66 -4.45 -4.02 -1.54
C LEU A 66 -5.54 -2.98 -1.24
N ALA A 67 -6.80 -3.40 -1.18
CA ALA A 67 -7.92 -2.51 -0.87
C ALA A 67 -7.80 -1.91 0.54
N GLU A 68 -7.42 -2.74 1.51
CA GLU A 68 -7.20 -2.32 2.89
C GLU A 68 -5.97 -1.40 3.03
N ALA A 69 -4.88 -1.71 2.33
CA ALA A 69 -3.70 -0.85 2.27
C ALA A 69 -4.03 0.53 1.67
N ALA A 70 -4.79 0.54 0.57
CA ALA A 70 -5.23 1.77 -0.08
C ALA A 70 -6.16 2.58 0.83
N ARG A 71 -7.04 1.93 1.60
CA ARG A 71 -7.88 2.59 2.63
C ARG A 71 -7.00 3.27 3.67
N ALA A 72 -6.03 2.56 4.24
CA ALA A 72 -5.13 3.09 5.26
C ALA A 72 -4.32 4.31 4.75
N LEU A 73 -3.85 4.26 3.51
CA LEU A 73 -3.12 5.38 2.88
C LEU A 73 -4.04 6.58 2.62
N ARG A 74 -5.26 6.36 2.13
CA ARG A 74 -6.26 7.43 1.94
C ARG A 74 -6.56 8.13 3.26
N GLU A 75 -6.80 7.40 4.34
CA GLU A 75 -7.04 7.98 5.67
C GLU A 75 -5.84 8.78 6.19
N ALA A 76 -4.61 8.34 5.91
CA ALA A 76 -3.42 9.09 6.29
C ALA A 76 -3.22 10.37 5.46
N ALA A 77 -3.80 10.43 4.26
CA ALA A 77 -3.74 11.58 3.36
C ALA A 77 -4.83 12.62 3.64
N VAL A 78 -5.92 12.29 4.35
CA VAL A 78 -6.91 13.25 4.84
C VAL A 78 -6.20 14.24 5.79
N GLY A 79 -5.93 15.46 5.31
CA GLY A 79 -5.15 16.49 6.01
C GLY A 79 -3.94 17.00 5.24
N VAL A 80 -3.54 16.35 4.15
CA VAL A 80 -2.60 16.91 3.17
C VAL A 80 -3.37 17.87 2.26
N ARG A 81 -3.06 19.17 2.33
CA ARG A 81 -3.61 20.23 1.45
C ARG A 81 -3.02 20.12 0.03
N GLU A 82 -3.37 19.10 -0.74
CA GLU A 82 -3.09 18.93 -2.19
C GLU A 82 -4.14 17.97 -2.81
N PRO A 83 -4.44 18.03 -4.13
CA PRO A 83 -5.68 17.50 -4.69
C PRO A 83 -5.81 15.97 -4.54
N SER A 84 -7.01 15.60 -4.08
CA SER A 84 -7.62 14.27 -3.92
C SER A 84 -6.67 13.07 -3.69
N ALA A 85 -6.76 12.48 -2.49
CA ALA A 85 -6.16 11.18 -2.15
C ALA A 85 -6.52 10.02 -3.12
N ARG A 86 -7.46 10.24 -4.06
CA ARG A 86 -7.80 9.33 -5.15
C ARG A 86 -6.74 9.28 -6.26
N GLU A 87 -6.00 10.35 -6.52
CA GLU A 87 -4.91 10.36 -7.51
C GLU A 87 -3.58 9.78 -6.97
N VAL A 88 -3.46 9.67 -5.65
CA VAL A 88 -2.20 9.35 -4.96
C VAL A 88 -1.91 7.85 -4.90
N CYS A 89 -2.92 6.97 -4.99
CA CYS A 89 -2.72 5.54 -4.72
C CYS A 89 -3.15 4.66 -5.90
N ARG A 90 -2.16 4.10 -6.61
CA ARG A 90 -2.35 3.05 -7.62
C ARG A 90 -1.90 1.69 -7.06
N ALA A 91 -2.33 0.61 -7.70
CA ALA A 91 -1.90 -0.74 -7.34
C ALA A 91 -1.39 -1.49 -8.56
N ALA A 92 -0.38 -2.33 -8.36
CA ALA A 92 0.17 -3.24 -9.35
C ALA A 92 0.39 -4.61 -8.71
N VAL A 93 0.19 -5.67 -9.49
CA VAL A 93 0.57 -7.03 -9.13
C VAL A 93 1.78 -7.38 -9.99
N VAL A 94 2.88 -7.75 -9.36
CA VAL A 94 4.14 -8.01 -10.05
C VAL A 94 4.59 -9.43 -9.72
N ALA A 95 4.61 -10.28 -10.74
CA ALA A 95 5.23 -11.59 -10.66
C ALA A 95 6.57 -11.54 -11.38
N ALA A 96 7.64 -11.90 -10.68
CA ALA A 96 8.97 -12.06 -11.26
C ALA A 96 9.32 -13.55 -11.31
N SER A 97 9.75 -14.05 -12.48
CA SER A 97 10.31 -15.40 -12.58
C SER A 97 11.68 -15.46 -11.90
N PRO A 98 12.14 -16.64 -11.45
CA PRO A 98 13.50 -16.80 -10.91
C PRO A 98 14.59 -16.23 -11.84
N SER A 99 14.43 -16.39 -13.15
CA SER A 99 15.33 -15.83 -14.17
C SER A 99 15.44 -14.30 -14.15
N ALA A 100 14.44 -13.58 -13.64
CA ALA A 100 14.49 -12.13 -13.49
C ALA A 100 15.59 -11.68 -12.50
N PHE A 101 16.01 -12.56 -11.59
CA PHE A 101 17.09 -12.30 -10.64
C PHE A 101 18.48 -12.70 -11.18
N GLU A 102 18.54 -13.50 -12.24
CA GLU A 102 19.80 -13.96 -12.86
C GLU A 102 20.37 -12.94 -13.86
N ILE A 103 19.51 -12.13 -14.48
CA ILE A 103 19.88 -11.11 -15.47
C ILE A 103 20.57 -9.88 -14.82
N ASN A 104 20.43 -9.71 -13.50
CA ASN A 104 20.96 -8.59 -12.73
C ASN A 104 22.16 -9.00 -11.84
N ARG A 105 23.16 -9.69 -12.41
CA ARG A 105 24.49 -9.77 -11.79
C ARG A 105 25.30 -8.53 -12.18
N ASN A 106 25.20 -7.48 -11.37
CA ASN A 106 26.24 -6.44 -11.30
C ASN A 106 27.44 -6.95 -10.52
#